data_AF-E6X9S6-F1
#
_entry.id   AF-E6X9S6-F1
#
_cell.length_a   1.000
_cell.length_b   1.000
_cell.length_c   1.000
_cell.angle_alpha   90.00
_cell.angle_beta   90.00
_cell.angle_gamma   90.00
#
_symmetry.space_group_name_H-M   'P 1'
#
loop_
_entity.id
_entity.type
_entity.pdbx_description
1 polymer ?
#
loop_
_entity_poly.entity_id
_entity_poly.type
_entity_poly.pdbx_seq_one_letter_code
_entity_poly.pdbx_strand_id
1 'polypeptide(L)'
;MKKTIFIIYFISLCSCTTDNKKNRNNGRENLKNIIEKTEQRIDYTYVIAKSGLNYRTEPNGDVIGKFKFGNKLNIIMNTGITKYIYDNGYIIKGEWLGIESQNDTVYTFGGYLSKDKDINIYKSKKRLRYLYYSNGGLIGYFSDGTITGCARCDPDMSNISSMYTSQTTGRTYTVNDRGEILEENNYSYDYGDGPTIIKPIEVDEYGAREWGIINYKEVF
;
A
#
# COMPACT_ATOMS: atom_id res chain seq x y z
N MET A 1 -27.53 12.05 61.18
CA MET A 1 -28.76 11.32 61.57
C MET A 1 -29.06 10.26 60.52
N LYS A 2 -29.45 9.07 60.99
CA LYS A 2 -29.84 7.85 60.25
C LYS A 2 -30.94 8.18 59.22
N LYS A 3 -31.13 7.46 58.11
CA LYS A 3 -31.71 6.10 58.10
C LYS A 3 -31.56 5.42 56.73
N THR A 4 -31.14 4.17 56.79
CA THR A 4 -31.24 3.08 55.81
C THR A 4 -32.70 2.68 55.56
N ILE A 5 -33.04 2.25 54.34
CA ILE A 5 -34.22 1.41 54.05
C ILE A 5 -33.77 0.24 53.17
N PHE A 6 -33.86 -0.95 53.74
CA PHE A 6 -33.84 -2.26 53.08
C PHE A 6 -35.29 -2.62 52.71
N ILE A 7 -35.54 -3.10 51.49
CA ILE A 7 -36.72 -3.92 51.20
C ILE A 7 -36.28 -5.17 50.44
N ILE A 8 -36.50 -6.30 51.11
CA ILE A 8 -36.37 -7.67 50.64
C ILE A 8 -37.67 -8.02 49.90
N TYR A 9 -37.58 -8.60 48.70
CA TYR A 9 -38.65 -9.44 48.17
C TYR A 9 -38.07 -10.78 47.72
N PHE A 10 -38.43 -11.79 48.51
CA PHE A 10 -38.17 -13.20 48.32
C PHE A 10 -39.50 -13.80 47.86
N ILE A 11 -39.54 -14.49 46.73
CA ILE A 11 -40.42 -15.65 46.48
C ILE A 11 -39.80 -16.42 45.32
N SER A 12 -39.38 -17.65 45.64
CA SER A 12 -39.03 -18.69 44.69
C SER A 12 -40.29 -19.40 44.22
N LEU A 13 -40.35 -19.82 42.97
CA LEU A 13 -41.04 -21.08 42.63
C LEU A 13 -40.25 -21.84 41.57
N CYS A 14 -40.04 -23.11 41.88
CA CYS A 14 -39.37 -24.13 41.10
C CYS A 14 -40.02 -24.39 39.74
N SER A 15 -39.19 -24.68 38.75
CA SER A 15 -39.47 -25.69 37.74
C SER A 15 -38.16 -26.35 37.33
N CYS A 16 -37.89 -27.51 37.94
CA CYS A 16 -36.99 -28.50 37.37
C CYS A 16 -37.80 -29.34 36.38
N THR A 17 -37.23 -29.66 35.23
CA THR A 17 -36.96 -31.04 34.78
C THR A 17 -36.49 -30.97 33.33
N THR A 18 -35.30 -31.51 33.05
CA THR A 18 -35.09 -32.63 32.12
C THR A 18 -33.58 -32.82 31.98
N ASP A 19 -33.11 -33.98 32.45
CA ASP A 19 -31.74 -34.44 32.25
C ASP A 19 -31.43 -34.60 30.76
N ASN A 20 -30.29 -34.04 30.33
CA ASN A 20 -29.58 -34.55 29.15
C ASN A 20 -28.08 -34.53 29.40
N LYS A 21 -27.60 -35.63 29.98
CA LYS A 21 -26.20 -36.05 29.92
C LYS A 21 -25.90 -36.51 28.49
N LYS A 22 -25.27 -35.66 27.67
CA LYS A 22 -24.38 -36.11 26.59
C LYS A 22 -23.47 -34.98 26.08
N ASN A 23 -22.22 -35.37 25.84
CA ASN A 23 -21.14 -34.65 25.13
C ASN A 23 -20.42 -33.50 25.85
N ARG A 24 -19.60 -33.85 26.85
CA ARG A 24 -18.46 -33.03 27.31
C ARG A 24 -17.10 -33.39 26.66
N ASN A 25 -17.05 -34.38 25.76
CA ASN A 25 -15.78 -34.80 25.13
C ASN A 25 -15.48 -34.11 23.78
N ASN A 26 -16.50 -33.58 23.07
CA ASN A 26 -16.31 -32.88 21.78
C ASN A 26 -15.74 -31.45 21.90
N GLY A 27 -15.76 -30.85 23.09
CA GLY A 27 -15.24 -29.49 23.30
C GLY A 27 -13.72 -29.44 23.39
N ARG A 28 -13.08 -30.48 23.95
CA ARG A 28 -11.61 -30.54 24.11
C ARG A 28 -10.88 -30.93 22.83
N GLU A 29 -11.46 -31.81 22.01
CA GLU A 29 -10.91 -32.14 20.70
C GLU A 29 -11.07 -30.98 19.71
N ASN A 30 -12.16 -30.22 19.77
CA ASN A 30 -12.28 -28.97 18.99
C ASN A 30 -11.35 -27.87 19.49
N LEU A 31 -11.15 -27.69 20.80
CA LEU A 31 -10.19 -26.69 21.30
C LEU A 31 -8.74 -27.05 20.97
N LYS A 32 -8.37 -28.34 21.08
CA LYS A 32 -7.06 -28.82 20.61
C LYS A 32 -6.90 -28.64 19.11
N ASN A 33 -7.88 -29.02 18.29
CA ASN A 33 -7.84 -28.82 16.84
C ASN A 33 -7.85 -27.32 16.44
N ILE A 34 -8.41 -26.41 17.23
CA ILE A 34 -8.34 -24.95 17.00
C ILE A 34 -6.96 -24.41 17.39
N ILE A 35 -6.37 -24.91 18.48
CA ILE A 35 -5.03 -24.52 18.97
C ILE A 35 -3.92 -25.14 18.09
N GLU A 36 -4.15 -26.31 17.49
CA GLU A 36 -3.21 -27.04 16.63
C GLU A 36 -3.31 -26.60 15.15
N LYS A 37 -4.41 -25.94 14.75
CA LYS A 37 -4.62 -25.40 13.39
C LYS A 37 -4.19 -23.94 13.21
N THR A 38 -3.66 -23.32 14.27
CA THR A 38 -2.94 -22.05 14.14
C THR A 38 -1.44 -22.32 14.27
N GLU A 39 -0.92 -23.25 13.46
CA GLU A 39 0.49 -23.19 13.07
C GLU A 39 0.70 -21.79 12.49
N GLN A 40 1.27 -20.88 13.30
CA GLN A 40 1.85 -19.64 12.82
C GLN A 40 2.80 -20.06 11.71
N ARG A 41 2.40 -19.85 10.45
CA ARG A 41 3.27 -20.11 9.32
C ARG A 41 4.42 -19.12 9.42
N ILE A 42 5.50 -19.55 10.03
CA ILE A 42 6.77 -18.83 10.02
C ILE A 42 7.22 -18.84 8.56
N ASP A 43 6.91 -17.76 7.85
CA ASP A 43 7.45 -17.50 6.52
C ASP A 43 8.67 -16.61 6.69
N TYR A 44 9.69 -16.80 5.88
CA TYR A 44 10.88 -15.97 5.94
C TYR A 44 10.95 -15.07 4.71
N THR A 45 11.65 -13.97 4.88
CA THR A 45 11.83 -12.98 3.81
C THR A 45 13.16 -12.24 3.99
N TYR A 46 13.56 -11.47 2.98
CA TYR A 46 14.77 -10.67 2.99
C TYR A 46 14.43 -9.19 2.86
N VAL A 47 15.20 -8.34 3.53
CA VAL A 47 15.15 -6.89 3.33
C VAL A 47 15.78 -6.53 1.99
N ILE A 48 14.99 -5.97 1.07
CA ILE A 48 15.46 -5.61 -0.27
C ILE A 48 15.65 -4.10 -0.48
N ALA A 49 15.26 -3.29 0.52
CA ALA A 49 15.60 -1.88 0.55
C ALA A 49 17.11 -1.71 0.77
N LYS A 50 17.82 -1.16 -0.23
CA LYS A 50 19.28 -0.95 -0.17
C LYS A 50 19.70 -0.03 0.98
N SER A 51 18.86 0.93 1.37
CA SER A 51 19.06 1.86 2.50
C SER A 51 18.75 1.24 3.87
N GLY A 52 18.34 -0.03 3.91
CA GLY A 52 17.77 -0.70 5.08
C GLY A 52 16.28 -0.41 5.28
N LEU A 53 15.69 -1.06 6.28
CA LEU A 53 14.26 -1.03 6.52
C LEU A 53 13.95 -0.77 7.99
N ASN A 54 13.24 0.32 8.26
CA ASN A 54 12.89 0.71 9.63
C ASN A 54 11.88 -0.27 10.25
N TYR A 55 12.00 -0.50 11.55
CA TYR A 55 11.01 -1.23 12.35
C TYR A 55 10.54 -0.40 13.54
N ARG A 56 9.34 -0.73 14.01
CA ARG A 56 8.50 0.08 14.92
C ARG A 56 7.87 -0.81 15.99
N THR A 57 7.43 -0.20 17.10
CA THR A 57 6.66 -0.89 18.16
C THR A 57 5.25 -1.26 17.70
N GLU A 58 4.68 -0.50 16.77
CA GLU A 58 3.37 -0.75 16.18
C GLU A 58 3.31 -0.27 14.73
N PRO A 59 2.37 -0.77 13.91
CA PRO A 59 2.15 -0.27 12.55
C PRO A 59 1.96 1.25 12.54
N ASN A 60 2.75 1.95 11.71
CA ASN A 60 2.79 3.42 11.65
C ASN A 60 3.20 4.16 12.94
N GLY A 61 3.65 3.48 14.00
CA GLY A 61 4.14 4.10 15.25
C GLY A 61 5.51 4.78 15.08
N ASP A 62 6.30 4.92 16.13
CA ASP A 62 7.65 5.52 16.03
C ASP A 62 8.72 4.54 15.54
N VAL A 63 9.77 5.06 14.88
CA VAL A 63 10.92 4.25 14.47
C VAL A 63 11.78 3.94 15.69
N ILE A 64 11.97 2.66 16.00
CA ILE A 64 12.82 2.20 17.10
C ILE A 64 14.11 1.53 16.62
N GLY A 65 14.23 1.28 15.32
CA GLY A 65 15.45 0.76 14.73
C GLY A 65 15.32 0.49 13.23
N LYS A 66 16.35 -0.18 12.69
CA LYS A 66 16.47 -0.45 11.25
C LYS A 66 17.15 -1.80 10.99
N PHE A 67 16.51 -2.62 10.17
CA PHE A 67 17.12 -3.80 9.57
C PHE A 67 18.03 -3.40 8.41
N LYS A 68 19.14 -4.10 8.25
CA LYS A 68 20.08 -3.86 7.14
C LYS A 68 19.58 -4.55 5.87
N PHE A 69 19.99 -4.03 4.72
CA PHE A 69 19.80 -4.71 3.43
C PHE A 69 20.28 -6.16 3.50
N GLY A 70 19.49 -7.07 2.95
CA GLY A 70 19.77 -8.49 2.90
C GLY A 70 19.55 -9.25 4.21
N ASN A 71 19.09 -8.61 5.28
CA ASN A 71 18.72 -9.31 6.52
C ASN A 71 17.57 -10.28 6.25
N LYS A 72 17.73 -11.52 6.71
CA LYS A 72 16.67 -12.53 6.73
C LYS A 72 15.80 -12.29 7.95
N LEU A 73 14.50 -12.16 7.73
CA LEU A 73 13.49 -11.89 8.75
C LEU A 73 12.45 -13.00 8.78
N ASN A 74 11.99 -13.37 9.97
CA ASN A 74 10.89 -14.30 10.17
C ASN A 74 9.60 -13.51 10.37
N ILE A 75 8.63 -13.72 9.49
CA ILE A 75 7.29 -13.16 9.59
C ILE A 75 6.48 -14.07 10.51
N ILE A 76 5.96 -13.50 11.59
CA ILE A 76 5.16 -14.21 12.59
C ILE A 76 3.71 -13.71 12.61
N MET A 77 3.43 -12.58 11.96
CA MET A 77 2.09 -11.98 11.91
C MET A 77 1.87 -11.15 10.64
N ASN A 78 0.72 -11.35 10.02
CA ASN A 78 0.14 -10.44 9.03
C ASN A 78 -0.90 -9.57 9.75
N THR A 79 -0.80 -8.26 9.65
CA THR A 79 -1.69 -7.33 10.38
C THR A 79 -2.97 -6.99 9.59
N GLY A 80 -2.99 -7.24 8.29
CA GLY A 80 -4.02 -6.76 7.35
C GLY A 80 -3.95 -5.26 7.05
N ILE A 81 -3.06 -4.50 7.70
CA ILE A 81 -2.95 -3.05 7.55
C ILE A 81 -2.09 -2.75 6.33
N THR A 82 -2.74 -2.44 5.21
CA THR A 82 -2.05 -2.08 3.96
C THR A 82 -1.66 -0.60 3.92
N LYS A 83 -0.56 -0.30 3.23
CA LYS A 83 -0.08 1.07 3.00
C LYS A 83 0.60 1.18 1.63
N TYR A 84 0.61 2.39 1.11
CA TYR A 84 1.32 2.79 -0.10
C TYR A 84 2.40 3.79 0.28
N ILE A 85 3.62 3.59 -0.22
CA ILE A 85 4.76 4.49 -0.03
C ILE A 85 5.25 4.91 -1.41
N TYR A 86 5.45 6.20 -1.61
CA TYR A 86 6.13 6.70 -2.79
C TYR A 86 7.63 6.77 -2.52
N ASP A 87 8.42 6.07 -3.33
CA ASP A 87 9.88 5.98 -3.19
C ASP A 87 10.55 5.88 -4.56
N ASN A 88 11.50 6.78 -4.84
CA ASN A 88 12.23 6.89 -6.11
C ASN A 88 11.35 6.90 -7.38
N GLY A 89 10.15 7.51 -7.35
CA GLY A 89 9.24 7.52 -8.51
C GLY A 89 8.23 6.37 -8.54
N TYR A 90 8.33 5.40 -7.62
CA TYR A 90 7.49 4.21 -7.62
C TYR A 90 6.53 4.21 -6.44
N ILE A 91 5.30 3.75 -6.68
CA ILE A 91 4.36 3.43 -5.60
C ILE A 91 4.64 2.01 -5.13
N ILE A 92 5.25 1.88 -3.97
CA ILE A 92 5.47 0.62 -3.28
C ILE A 92 4.26 0.30 -2.41
N LYS A 93 3.52 -0.75 -2.78
CA LYS A 93 2.40 -1.28 -1.99
C LYS A 93 2.91 -2.37 -1.05
N GLY A 94 2.43 -2.36 0.18
CA GLY A 94 2.75 -3.40 1.14
C GLY A 94 1.77 -3.46 2.30
N GLU A 95 1.95 -4.45 3.16
CA GLU A 95 1.26 -4.62 4.42
C GLU A 95 2.24 -4.39 5.57
N TRP A 96 1.77 -3.93 6.72
CA TRP A 96 2.55 -4.01 7.95
C TRP A 96 2.64 -5.45 8.42
N LEU A 97 3.85 -5.91 8.69
CA LEU A 97 4.13 -7.29 9.11
C LEU A 97 4.80 -7.29 10.48
N GLY A 98 4.38 -8.23 11.32
CA GLY A 98 5.05 -8.54 12.58
C GLY A 98 6.24 -9.46 12.32
N ILE A 99 7.41 -8.99 12.73
CA ILE A 99 8.70 -9.64 12.58
C ILE A 99 9.19 -10.11 13.94
N GLU A 100 9.65 -11.35 14.01
CA GLU A 100 10.33 -11.88 15.19
C GLU A 100 11.66 -11.13 15.38
N SER A 101 11.83 -10.52 16.56
CA SER A 101 13.07 -9.86 16.94
C SER A 101 13.39 -10.19 18.39
N GLN A 102 14.43 -11.00 18.60
CA GLN A 102 14.78 -11.55 19.90
C GLN A 102 13.58 -12.36 20.46
N ASN A 103 12.89 -11.86 21.48
CA ASN A 103 11.72 -12.50 22.09
C ASN A 103 10.47 -11.60 22.02
N ASP A 104 10.47 -10.62 21.11
CA ASP A 104 9.36 -9.69 20.93
C ASP A 104 8.98 -9.60 19.44
N THR A 105 7.85 -8.95 19.18
CA THR A 105 7.36 -8.64 17.84
C THR A 105 7.61 -7.19 17.52
N VAL A 106 8.32 -6.91 16.43
CA VAL A 106 8.46 -5.56 15.88
C VAL A 106 7.78 -5.47 14.53
N TYR A 107 7.32 -4.28 14.15
CA TYR A 107 6.54 -4.08 12.93
C TYR A 107 7.34 -3.38 11.86
N THR A 108 7.27 -3.89 10.63
CA THR A 108 7.90 -3.25 9.47
C THR A 108 6.99 -3.26 8.25
N PHE A 109 7.30 -2.43 7.27
CA PHE A 109 6.52 -2.33 6.04
C PHE A 109 6.99 -3.39 5.03
N GLY A 110 6.12 -4.36 4.75
CA GLY A 110 6.39 -5.51 3.91
C GLY A 110 6.63 -5.22 2.43
N GLY A 111 6.35 -3.99 1.96
CA GLY A 111 6.63 -3.59 0.57
C GLY A 111 8.11 -3.63 0.19
N TYR A 112 9.01 -3.66 1.19
CA TYR A 112 10.45 -3.81 1.00
C TYR A 112 10.99 -5.16 1.47
N LEU A 113 10.14 -6.19 1.48
CA LEU A 113 10.49 -7.56 1.81
C LEU A 113 10.23 -8.49 0.61
N SER A 114 11.12 -9.45 0.38
CA SER A 114 10.96 -10.45 -0.68
C SER A 114 11.64 -11.78 -0.32
N LYS A 115 11.12 -12.88 -0.87
CA LYS A 115 11.77 -14.21 -0.78
C LYS A 115 13.07 -14.27 -1.59
N ASP A 116 13.17 -13.47 -2.63
CA ASP A 116 14.39 -13.27 -3.42
C ASP A 116 15.14 -12.03 -2.92
N LYS A 117 16.36 -12.25 -2.42
CA LYS A 117 17.24 -11.22 -1.87
C LYS A 117 17.78 -10.27 -2.93
N ASP A 118 17.91 -10.74 -4.17
CA ASP A 118 18.54 -9.99 -5.27
C ASP A 118 17.52 -9.28 -6.16
N ILE A 119 16.23 -9.32 -5.79
CA ILE A 119 15.18 -8.65 -6.53
C ILE A 119 15.38 -7.13 -6.53
N ASN A 120 15.24 -6.53 -7.71
CA ASN A 120 15.23 -5.08 -7.86
C ASN A 120 13.77 -4.59 -7.89
N ILE A 121 13.29 -4.02 -6.78
CA ILE A 121 11.93 -3.49 -6.65
C ILE A 121 11.62 -2.33 -7.61
N TYR A 122 12.65 -1.61 -8.05
CA TYR A 122 12.52 -0.53 -9.04
C TYR A 122 12.57 -1.07 -10.47
N LYS A 123 12.76 -2.38 -10.68
CA LYS A 123 12.65 -3.01 -12.00
C LYS A 123 11.21 -3.44 -12.27
N SER A 124 10.25 -2.54 -12.05
CA SER A 124 8.91 -2.74 -12.59
C SER A 124 9.01 -2.65 -14.11
N LYS A 125 8.37 -3.56 -14.85
CA LYS A 125 8.25 -3.41 -16.30
C LYS A 125 7.58 -2.05 -16.55
N LYS A 126 8.29 -1.13 -17.22
CA LYS A 126 7.77 0.19 -17.60
C LYS A 126 6.44 -0.01 -18.32
N ARG A 127 5.36 0.54 -17.76
CA ARG A 127 3.99 0.41 -18.27
C ARG A 127 3.32 1.77 -18.33
N LEU A 128 2.62 2.05 -19.42
CA LEU A 128 1.81 3.26 -19.51
C LEU A 128 0.67 3.20 -18.48
N ARG A 129 0.55 4.25 -17.66
CA ARG A 129 -0.51 4.40 -16.65
C ARG A 129 -1.52 5.45 -17.07
N TYR A 130 -1.01 6.59 -17.51
CA TYR A 130 -1.83 7.68 -18.00
C TYR A 130 -1.29 8.14 -19.34
N LEU A 131 -2.20 8.41 -20.26
CA LEU A 131 -1.91 9.07 -21.52
C LEU A 131 -2.64 10.39 -21.53
N TYR A 132 -1.90 11.46 -21.73
CA TYR A 132 -2.40 12.80 -22.00
C TYR A 132 -2.18 13.12 -23.47
N TYR A 133 -3.18 13.73 -24.09
CA TYR A 133 -3.14 14.17 -25.49
C TYR A 133 -3.72 15.58 -25.61
N SER A 134 -3.02 16.43 -26.35
CA SER A 134 -3.44 17.76 -26.77
C SER A 134 -2.87 18.08 -28.16
N ASN A 135 -3.18 19.24 -28.73
CA ASN A 135 -2.58 19.70 -30.00
C ASN A 135 -1.05 19.89 -29.86
N GLY A 136 -0.55 20.03 -28.63
CA GLY A 136 0.89 19.99 -28.34
C GLY A 136 1.53 18.61 -28.54
N GLY A 137 0.74 17.54 -28.52
CA GLY A 137 1.17 16.15 -28.72
C GLY A 137 0.75 15.22 -27.59
N LEU A 138 1.52 14.13 -27.40
CA LEU A 138 1.27 13.12 -26.38
C LEU A 138 2.22 13.25 -25.20
N ILE A 139 1.71 13.03 -23.99
CA ILE A 139 2.50 12.85 -22.77
C ILE A 139 2.07 11.54 -22.10
N GLY A 140 3.04 10.68 -21.85
CA GLY A 140 2.86 9.35 -21.27
C GLY A 140 3.47 9.32 -19.89
N TYR A 141 2.67 8.88 -18.92
CA TYR A 141 3.04 8.74 -17.53
C TYR A 141 3.18 7.24 -17.23
N PHE A 142 4.39 6.81 -16.89
CA PHE A 142 4.72 5.39 -16.75
C PHE A 142 4.77 4.93 -15.30
N SER A 143 4.55 3.64 -15.09
CA SER A 143 4.53 2.99 -13.77
C SER A 143 5.81 3.11 -12.96
N ASP A 144 6.91 3.49 -13.61
CA ASP A 144 8.21 3.77 -13.01
C ASP A 144 8.39 5.24 -12.60
N GLY A 145 7.32 6.04 -12.65
CA GLY A 145 7.32 7.46 -12.35
C GLY A 145 7.85 8.33 -13.49
N THR A 146 8.36 7.74 -14.58
CA THR A 146 8.91 8.51 -15.69
C THR A 146 7.81 9.13 -16.55
N ILE A 147 8.12 10.31 -17.08
CA ILE A 147 7.28 11.02 -18.04
C ILE A 147 8.00 11.05 -19.38
N THR A 148 7.29 10.72 -20.44
CA THR A 148 7.80 10.79 -21.82
C THR A 148 6.84 11.61 -22.68
N GLY A 149 7.37 12.41 -23.60
CA GLY A 149 6.57 13.22 -24.51
C GLY A 149 6.82 12.90 -25.98
N CYS A 150 5.82 13.16 -26.82
CA CYS A 150 5.88 13.08 -28.27
C CYS A 150 5.21 14.34 -28.83
N ALA A 151 6.00 15.33 -29.22
CA ALA A 151 5.48 16.60 -29.71
C ALA A 151 4.80 16.42 -31.07
N ARG A 152 3.60 17.00 -31.25
CA ARG A 152 2.81 16.92 -32.49
C ARG A 152 2.46 15.49 -32.95
N CYS A 153 2.40 14.54 -32.02
CA CYS A 153 2.03 13.16 -32.29
C CYS A 153 0.55 12.93 -32.01
N ASP A 154 -0.13 12.18 -32.89
CA ASP A 154 -1.50 11.72 -32.68
C ASP A 154 -1.53 10.52 -31.70
N PRO A 155 -2.65 10.27 -30.98
CA PRO A 155 -2.81 9.17 -30.02
C PRO A 155 -2.99 7.82 -30.71
N ASP A 156 -2.06 7.43 -31.57
CA ASP A 156 -2.02 6.12 -32.22
C ASP A 156 -1.04 5.16 -31.53
N MET A 157 -1.20 3.86 -31.82
CA MET A 157 -0.43 2.80 -31.18
C MET A 157 1.07 2.86 -31.49
N SER A 158 1.46 3.34 -32.67
CA SER A 158 2.87 3.48 -33.06
C SER A 158 3.53 4.57 -32.23
N ASN A 159 2.88 5.74 -32.12
CA ASN A 159 3.37 6.84 -31.30
C ASN A 159 3.45 6.43 -29.83
N ILE A 160 2.42 5.78 -29.29
CA ILE A 160 2.42 5.27 -27.90
C ILE A 160 3.55 4.26 -27.67
N SER A 161 3.75 3.34 -28.61
CA SER A 161 4.82 2.33 -28.51
C SER A 161 6.21 2.96 -28.48
N SER A 162 6.44 4.00 -29.29
CA SER A 162 7.73 4.70 -29.32
C SER A 162 8.11 5.31 -27.96
N MET A 163 7.11 5.74 -27.17
CA MET A 163 7.31 6.38 -25.87
C MET A 163 7.91 5.45 -24.81
N TYR A 164 7.83 4.13 -25.00
CA TYR A 164 8.50 3.19 -24.09
C TYR A 164 10.02 3.31 -24.15
N THR A 165 10.56 3.63 -25.33
CA THR A 165 12.00 3.74 -25.62
C THR A 165 12.50 5.18 -25.77
N SER A 166 11.61 6.15 -25.93
CA SER A 166 11.98 7.56 -26.05
C SER A 166 12.64 8.11 -24.79
N GLN A 167 13.42 9.18 -24.98
CA GLN A 167 14.05 9.92 -23.90
C GLN A 167 12.99 10.49 -22.95
N THR A 168 13.20 10.33 -21.64
CA THR A 168 12.32 10.90 -20.63
C THR A 168 12.47 12.42 -20.59
N THR A 169 11.45 13.12 -20.11
CA THR A 169 11.47 14.58 -19.98
C THR A 169 12.40 15.08 -18.86
N GLY A 170 13.00 14.16 -18.09
CA GLY A 170 13.72 14.46 -16.84
C GLY A 170 12.81 14.82 -15.66
N ARG A 171 11.49 14.86 -15.88
CA ARG A 171 10.46 15.10 -14.85
C ARG A 171 9.85 13.77 -14.39
N THR A 172 9.33 13.80 -13.17
CA THR A 172 8.71 12.67 -12.46
C THR A 172 7.31 13.05 -11.98
N TYR A 173 6.47 12.04 -11.76
CA TYR A 173 5.12 12.26 -11.24
C TYR A 173 4.75 11.32 -10.10
N THR A 174 3.86 11.79 -9.23
CA THR A 174 3.16 11.01 -8.20
C THR A 174 1.67 10.98 -8.48
N VAL A 175 0.93 10.15 -7.76
CA VAL A 175 -0.54 10.19 -7.70
C VAL A 175 -0.95 10.27 -6.24
N ASN A 176 -1.77 11.25 -5.89
CA ASN A 176 -2.23 11.42 -4.50
C ASN A 176 -3.36 10.43 -4.12
N ASP A 177 -3.82 10.50 -2.87
CA ASP A 177 -4.91 9.67 -2.32
C ASP A 177 -6.25 9.88 -3.04
N ARG A 178 -6.42 10.99 -3.75
CA ARG A 178 -7.59 11.30 -4.59
C ARG A 178 -7.46 10.81 -6.03
N GLY A 179 -6.33 10.22 -6.41
CA GLY A 179 -6.07 9.77 -7.77
C GLY A 179 -5.63 10.88 -8.73
N GLU A 180 -5.26 12.06 -8.23
CA GLU A 180 -4.77 13.18 -9.03
C GLU A 180 -3.28 13.01 -9.33
N ILE A 181 -2.89 13.28 -10.59
CA ILE A 181 -1.48 13.26 -11.02
C ILE A 181 -0.80 14.54 -10.52
N LEU A 182 0.32 14.41 -9.82
CA LEU A 182 1.15 15.53 -9.38
C LEU A 182 2.51 15.44 -10.08
N GLU A 183 2.86 16.45 -10.87
CA GLU A 183 4.18 16.55 -11.50
C GLU A 183 5.16 17.27 -10.58
N GLU A 184 6.35 16.71 -10.40
CA GLU A 184 7.43 17.31 -9.60
C GLU A 184 8.11 18.43 -10.42
N ASN A 185 7.94 19.68 -9.98
CA ASN A 185 8.63 20.82 -10.59
C ASN A 185 10.02 20.98 -9.98
N ASN A 186 11.07 20.62 -10.74
CA ASN A 186 12.46 20.90 -10.36
C ASN A 186 12.93 22.31 -10.76
N TYR A 187 12.07 23.11 -11.41
CA TYR A 187 12.35 24.49 -11.80
C TYR A 187 11.32 25.41 -11.12
N SER A 188 11.59 25.83 -9.88
CA SER A 188 10.84 26.91 -9.24
C SER A 188 11.76 28.10 -9.09
N TYR A 189 11.57 29.10 -9.97
CA TYR A 189 12.08 30.45 -9.73
C TYR A 189 10.95 31.45 -9.46
N ASP A 190 9.67 31.08 -9.59
CA ASP A 190 8.57 32.06 -9.46
C ASP A 190 7.17 31.53 -9.09
N TYR A 191 6.95 30.21 -9.01
CA TYR A 191 5.62 29.67 -8.73
C TYR A 191 5.67 28.51 -7.74
N GLY A 192 5.65 28.85 -6.45
CA GLY A 192 5.27 27.97 -5.33
C GLY A 192 6.16 26.75 -5.07
N ASP A 193 6.66 26.61 -3.84
CA ASP A 193 7.31 25.38 -3.40
C ASP A 193 6.28 24.23 -3.34
N GLY A 194 6.22 23.39 -4.38
CA GLY A 194 5.41 22.17 -4.35
C GLY A 194 5.16 21.52 -5.72
N PRO A 195 4.73 20.25 -5.72
CA PRO A 195 4.33 19.55 -6.93
C PRO A 195 3.03 20.14 -7.51
N THR A 196 2.93 20.20 -8.84
CA THR A 196 1.77 20.78 -9.53
C THR A 196 0.74 19.71 -9.85
N ILE A 197 -0.53 19.94 -9.50
CA ILE A 197 -1.63 19.06 -9.90
C ILE A 197 -1.86 19.23 -11.40
N ILE A 198 -1.70 18.14 -12.15
CA ILE A 198 -2.06 18.11 -13.57
C ILE A 198 -3.57 18.03 -13.67
N LYS A 199 -4.19 19.16 -14.00
CA LYS A 199 -5.63 19.26 -14.21
C LYS A 199 -5.93 19.35 -15.70
N PRO A 200 -7.06 18.79 -16.14
CA PRO A 200 -7.56 19.10 -17.45
C PRO A 200 -7.91 20.58 -17.57
N ILE A 201 -7.47 21.21 -18.66
CA ILE A 201 -7.83 22.60 -18.98
C ILE A 201 -8.99 22.53 -19.97
N GLU A 202 -10.19 22.88 -19.52
CA GLU A 202 -11.40 22.78 -20.35
C GLU A 202 -11.36 23.66 -21.60
N VAL A 203 -10.74 24.83 -21.49
CA VAL A 203 -10.55 25.81 -22.58
C VAL A 203 -9.31 26.63 -22.22
N ASP A 204 -8.32 26.71 -23.11
CA ASP A 204 -7.25 27.69 -22.96
C ASP A 204 -7.71 29.09 -23.38
N GLU A 205 -6.87 30.12 -23.23
CA GLU A 205 -7.20 31.49 -23.65
C GLU A 205 -7.48 31.63 -25.16
N TYR A 206 -7.18 30.60 -25.96
CA TYR A 206 -7.38 30.55 -27.41
C TYR A 206 -8.60 29.72 -27.83
N GLY A 207 -9.40 29.22 -26.89
CA GLY A 207 -10.60 28.45 -27.20
C GLY A 207 -10.32 27.00 -27.60
N ALA A 208 -9.09 26.52 -27.45
CA ALA A 208 -8.73 25.16 -27.81
C ALA A 208 -9.21 24.18 -26.74
N ARG A 209 -9.89 23.11 -27.18
CA ARG A 209 -10.37 22.02 -26.33
C ARG A 209 -9.47 20.82 -26.56
N GLU A 210 -8.59 20.54 -25.61
CA GLU A 210 -7.51 19.59 -25.86
C GLU A 210 -7.17 18.78 -24.62
N TRP A 211 -8.04 17.84 -24.25
CA TRP A 211 -7.60 16.85 -23.27
C TRP A 211 -8.41 15.55 -23.28
N GLY A 212 -7.69 14.46 -23.04
CA GLY A 212 -8.19 13.21 -22.50
C GLY A 212 -7.11 12.60 -21.62
N ILE A 213 -7.43 12.26 -20.37
CA ILE A 213 -6.58 11.44 -19.52
C ILE A 213 -7.17 10.03 -19.53
N ILE A 214 -6.47 9.11 -20.19
CA ILE A 214 -6.87 7.70 -20.20
C ILE A 214 -6.11 6.99 -19.10
N ASN A 215 -6.82 6.55 -18.07
CA ASN A 215 -6.26 5.65 -17.05
C ASN A 215 -6.20 4.23 -17.62
N TYR A 216 -5.01 3.78 -17.99
CA TYR A 216 -4.78 2.41 -18.44
C TYR A 216 -4.72 1.49 -17.23
N LYS A 217 -5.85 0.84 -16.94
CA LYS A 217 -5.88 -0.35 -16.10
C LYS A 217 -5.77 -1.56 -17.01
N GLU A 218 -4.57 -2.13 -17.14
CA GLU A 218 -4.46 -3.45 -17.76
C GLU A 218 -5.23 -4.47 -16.89
N VAL A 219 -6.17 -5.15 -17.52
CA VAL A 219 -6.83 -6.33 -16.99
C VAL A 219 -5.81 -7.46 -17.10
N PHE A 220 -5.42 -8.04 -15.97
CA PHE A 220 -4.63 -9.27 -15.93
C PHE A 220 -5.57 -10.46 -15.76
#